data_AF-A0A9P5CBX1-F1
#
_entry.id   AF-A0A9P5CBX1-F1
#
_cell.length_a   1.000
_cell.length_b   1.000
_cell.length_c   1.000
_cell.angle_alpha   90.00
_cell.angle_beta   90.00
_cell.angle_gamma   90.00
#
_symmetry.space_group_name_H-M   'P 1'
#
loop_
_entity.id
_entity.type
_entity.pdbx_description
1 polymer ?
#
loop_
_entity_poly.entity_id
_entity_poly.type
_entity_poly.pdbx_seq_one_letter_code
_entity_poly.pdbx_strand_id
1 'polypeptide(L)'
;FVPGSSLQIFTIDRTSPILVSSTQKKKPTIKSTMRPLTEEETQAVFKKLAEYTGASLKNIIAPQEDGDRNVFRLSQNRVYLVRLSMANLATSISRDNLLSLGTCLGKFTKSGKFRIHITALPILAEHARHKLWIRPNGVMPFLYGGNVVKAHVGRYSEDCPEHQGLVVYTMDDVPLGFGVSARSTAESRRLDPTGVVCFRQADCGEYLRDEDTLFQSG
;
A
#
# COMPACT_ATOMS: atom_id res chain seq x y z
N PHE A 1 73.82 43.56 -8.41
CA PHE A 1 73.35 43.36 -7.03
C PHE A 1 72.87 41.92 -6.90
N VAL A 2 73.68 41.09 -6.26
CA VAL A 2 73.42 39.69 -5.80
C VAL A 2 72.72 39.78 -4.41
N PRO A 3 72.24 38.72 -3.71
CA PRO A 3 71.80 37.32 -4.01
C PRO A 3 70.31 37.07 -3.61
N GLY A 4 69.66 35.92 -3.87
CA GLY A 4 69.59 34.71 -2.98
C GLY A 4 68.68 34.95 -1.74
N SER A 5 67.86 34.06 -1.19
CA SER A 5 67.80 32.59 -1.17
C SER A 5 66.59 32.15 -0.32
N SER A 6 66.20 30.89 -0.48
CA SER A 6 65.31 30.06 0.36
C SER A 6 65.54 30.20 1.88
N LEU A 7 64.49 29.99 2.71
CA LEU A 7 64.46 29.00 3.82
C LEU A 7 63.27 29.21 4.79
N GLN A 8 62.67 28.08 5.17
CA GLN A 8 61.71 27.86 6.25
C GLN A 8 62.27 28.33 7.62
N ILE A 9 61.41 28.59 8.61
CA ILE A 9 61.27 27.77 9.85
C ILE A 9 60.27 28.42 10.82
N PHE A 10 59.51 27.52 11.44
CA PHE A 10 58.52 27.68 12.50
C PHE A 10 58.99 28.49 13.72
N THR A 11 58.10 29.31 14.26
CA THR A 11 57.98 29.47 15.71
C THR A 11 56.51 29.31 16.09
N ILE A 12 56.23 28.20 16.77
CA ILE A 12 54.97 27.90 17.42
C ILE A 12 55.06 28.57 18.78
N ASP A 13 54.13 29.45 19.15
CA ASP A 13 53.72 29.45 20.54
C ASP A 13 52.21 29.61 20.71
N ARG A 14 51.74 28.81 21.65
CA ARG A 14 50.37 28.44 21.97
C ARG A 14 49.67 29.63 22.62
N THR A 15 48.40 29.85 22.26
CA THR A 15 47.27 29.77 23.21
C THR A 15 45.94 30.13 22.55
N SER A 16 44.92 29.29 22.81
CA SER A 16 43.47 29.47 22.58
C SER A 16 42.89 28.96 21.24
N PRO A 17 42.17 27.82 21.25
CA PRO A 17 41.30 27.45 20.14
C PRO A 17 39.99 28.22 20.22
N ILE A 18 39.73 29.13 19.27
CA ILE A 18 38.39 29.65 19.03
C ILE A 18 37.62 28.56 18.28
N LEU A 19 36.84 27.79 19.04
CA LEU A 19 35.84 26.86 18.53
C LEU A 19 34.80 27.64 17.72
N VAL A 20 34.93 27.67 16.40
CA VAL A 20 33.86 28.09 15.49
C VAL A 20 32.77 27.02 15.55
N SER A 21 31.86 27.16 16.53
CA SER A 21 30.63 26.37 16.56
C SER A 21 29.69 26.93 15.49
N SER A 22 29.83 26.41 14.27
CA SER A 22 28.78 26.52 13.25
C SER A 22 27.60 25.68 13.73
N THR A 23 26.76 26.28 14.58
CA THR A 23 25.42 25.78 14.85
C THR A 23 24.61 25.93 13.57
N GLN A 24 24.76 24.94 12.68
CA GLN A 24 23.81 24.70 11.62
C GLN A 24 22.45 24.47 12.28
N LYS A 25 21.64 25.54 12.37
CA LYS A 25 20.22 25.44 12.67
C LYS A 25 19.64 24.46 11.65
N LYS A 26 19.35 23.24 12.10
CA LYS A 26 18.59 22.25 11.32
C LYS A 26 17.35 22.97 10.81
N LYS A 27 17.26 23.19 9.50
CA LYS A 27 16.02 23.62 8.85
C LYS A 27 14.92 22.69 9.36
N PRO A 28 13.78 23.19 9.85
CA PRO A 28 12.67 22.33 10.20
C PRO A 28 12.33 21.55 8.94
N THR A 29 12.53 20.23 8.98
CA THR A 29 12.10 19.34 7.91
C THR A 29 10.59 19.51 7.84
N ILE A 30 10.11 20.28 6.87
CA ILE A 30 8.70 20.34 6.52
C ILE A 30 8.32 18.87 6.30
N LYS A 31 7.57 18.28 7.24
CA LYS A 31 7.02 16.94 7.08
C LYS A 31 6.16 17.02 5.82
N SER A 32 6.73 16.56 4.71
CA SER A 32 6.25 16.86 3.38
C SER A 32 4.80 16.42 3.22
N THR A 33 3.98 17.39 2.81
CA THR A 33 2.77 17.23 1.99
C THR A 33 2.94 16.09 0.99
N MET A 34 1.91 15.22 0.87
CA MET A 34 1.79 14.10 -0.09
C MET A 34 3.13 13.63 -0.68
N ARG A 35 3.86 12.84 0.11
CA ARG A 35 5.25 12.53 -0.20
C ARG A 35 5.40 11.27 -1.05
N PRO A 36 6.48 11.14 -1.82
CA PRO A 36 6.86 9.83 -2.36
C PRO A 36 7.11 8.84 -1.21
N LEU A 37 6.82 7.57 -1.48
CA LEU A 37 7.17 6.47 -0.57
C LEU A 37 8.70 6.31 -0.56
N THR A 38 9.26 5.89 0.59
CA THR A 38 10.66 5.46 0.64
C THR A 38 10.83 4.12 -0.07
N GLU A 39 12.07 3.68 -0.28
CA GLU A 39 12.34 2.40 -0.93
C GLU A 39 11.76 1.22 -0.11
N GLU A 40 11.91 1.27 1.22
CA GLU A 40 11.39 0.24 2.13
C GLU A 40 9.86 0.20 2.14
N GLU A 41 9.21 1.37 2.17
CA GLU A 41 7.75 1.49 2.10
C GLU A 41 7.22 0.97 0.76
N THR A 42 7.92 1.31 -0.32
CA THR A 42 7.59 0.89 -1.68
C THR A 42 7.66 -0.64 -1.80
N GLN A 43 8.73 -1.25 -1.30
CA GLN A 43 8.87 -2.72 -1.26
C GLN A 43 7.77 -3.37 -0.42
N ALA A 44 7.42 -2.79 0.74
CA ALA A 44 6.35 -3.32 1.58
C ALA A 44 4.97 -3.28 0.89
N VAL A 45 4.66 -2.18 0.19
CA VAL A 45 3.42 -2.05 -0.59
C VAL A 45 3.40 -3.05 -1.73
N PHE A 46 4.45 -3.08 -2.56
CA PHE A 46 4.49 -4.00 -3.70
C PHE A 46 4.46 -5.46 -3.31
N LYS A 47 5.15 -5.84 -2.22
CA LYS A 47 5.07 -7.19 -1.68
C LYS A 47 3.62 -7.57 -1.36
N LYS A 48 2.87 -6.67 -0.72
CA LYS A 48 1.48 -6.94 -0.35
C LYS A 48 0.53 -6.95 -1.55
N LEU A 49 0.73 -6.07 -2.54
CA LEU A 49 -0.08 -6.07 -3.76
C LEU A 49 0.19 -7.31 -4.63
N ALA A 50 1.46 -7.73 -4.71
CA ALA A 50 1.86 -8.91 -5.46
C ALA A 50 1.23 -10.21 -4.92
N GLU A 51 0.86 -10.28 -3.64
CA GLU A 51 0.09 -11.39 -3.07
C GLU A 51 -1.27 -11.59 -3.77
N TYR A 52 -1.87 -10.54 -4.32
CA TYR A 52 -3.17 -10.61 -5.01
C TYR A 52 -3.05 -10.60 -6.53
N THR A 53 -2.16 -9.78 -7.09
CA THR A 53 -2.06 -9.56 -8.54
C THR A 53 -0.97 -10.40 -9.22
N GLY A 54 0.00 -10.92 -8.48
CA GLY A 54 1.17 -11.57 -9.04
C GLY A 54 1.93 -10.67 -10.01
N ALA A 55 2.27 -11.18 -11.20
CA ALA A 55 3.05 -10.47 -12.21
C ALA A 55 2.30 -9.29 -12.87
N SER A 56 0.97 -9.28 -12.82
CA SER A 56 0.12 -8.24 -13.43
C SER A 56 0.19 -6.88 -12.71
N LEU A 57 0.91 -6.80 -11.60
CA LEU A 57 1.16 -5.55 -10.87
C LEU A 57 1.81 -4.47 -11.75
N LYS A 58 2.61 -4.86 -12.75
CA LYS A 58 3.25 -3.94 -13.69
C LYS A 58 2.24 -3.13 -14.50
N ASN A 59 1.07 -3.70 -14.78
CA ASN A 59 0.02 -3.05 -15.56
C ASN A 59 -0.62 -1.88 -14.79
N ILE A 60 -0.66 -1.95 -13.46
CA ILE A 60 -1.20 -0.88 -12.60
C ILE A 60 -0.32 0.39 -12.67
N ILE A 61 0.98 0.20 -12.90
CA ILE A 61 2.00 1.27 -12.93
C ILE A 61 2.29 1.71 -14.37
N ALA A 62 1.81 0.96 -15.36
CA ALA A 62 2.07 1.25 -16.76
C ALA A 62 1.54 2.65 -17.13
N PRO A 63 2.23 3.36 -18.04
CA PRO A 63 1.73 4.64 -18.56
C PRO A 63 0.35 4.44 -19.17
N GLN A 64 -0.56 5.35 -18.86
CA GLN A 64 -1.90 5.34 -19.45
C GLN A 64 -1.83 5.90 -20.87
N GLU A 65 -2.82 5.59 -21.72
CA GLU A 65 -2.83 6.02 -23.14
C GLU A 65 -2.71 7.55 -23.31
N ASP A 66 -3.18 8.31 -22.31
CA ASP A 66 -3.09 9.78 -22.23
C ASP A 66 -1.66 10.31 -21.98
N GLY A 67 -0.66 9.43 -21.81
CA GLY A 67 0.73 9.79 -21.46
C GLY A 67 0.95 10.14 -19.99
N ASP A 68 -0.11 10.22 -19.18
CA ASP A 68 -0.01 10.41 -17.74
C ASP A 68 0.27 9.07 -17.04
N ARG A 69 1.00 9.13 -15.93
CA ARG A 69 1.43 7.94 -15.19
C ARG A 69 0.87 7.91 -13.79
N ASN A 70 0.49 6.72 -13.34
CA ASN A 70 0.05 6.51 -11.96
C ASN A 70 1.25 6.48 -11.02
N VAL A 71 1.17 7.23 -9.92
CA VAL A 71 2.20 7.31 -8.88
C VAL A 71 1.60 7.03 -7.50
N PHE A 72 2.39 6.38 -6.67
CA PHE A 72 2.03 6.16 -5.27
C PHE A 72 2.49 7.37 -4.43
N ARG A 73 1.58 7.88 -3.60
CA ARG A 73 1.86 8.96 -2.65
C ARG A 73 1.42 8.56 -1.26
N LEU A 74 2.19 8.95 -0.26
CA LEU A 74 1.87 8.73 1.15
C LEU A 74 1.37 10.03 1.78
N SER A 75 0.21 9.97 2.43
CA SER A 75 -0.27 11.03 3.33
C SER A 75 -0.92 10.40 4.56
N GLN A 76 -0.61 10.93 5.74
CA GLN A 76 -1.18 10.47 7.03
C GLN A 76 -1.12 8.93 7.20
N ASN A 77 0.00 8.31 6.82
CA ASN A 77 0.24 6.86 6.81
C ASN A 77 -0.65 6.04 5.85
N ARG A 78 -1.44 6.69 5.00
CA ARG A 78 -2.25 6.07 3.94
C ARG A 78 -1.54 6.23 2.60
N VAL A 79 -1.56 5.16 1.80
CA VAL A 79 -0.98 5.13 0.46
C VAL A 79 -2.10 5.33 -0.54
N TYR A 80 -1.93 6.34 -1.39
CA TYR A 80 -2.85 6.72 -2.43
C TYR A 80 -2.24 6.43 -3.80
N LEU A 81 -3.06 5.91 -4.70
CA LEU A 81 -2.75 5.80 -6.13
C LEU A 81 -3.41 6.97 -6.85
N VAL A 82 -2.58 7.81 -7.46
CA VAL A 82 -2.98 9.08 -8.10
C VAL A 82 -2.23 9.27 -9.41
N ARG A 83 -2.84 10.00 -10.34
CA ARG A 83 -2.13 10.47 -11.54
C ARG A 83 -1.05 11.48 -11.16
N LEU A 84 0.06 11.51 -11.89
CA LEU A 84 1.17 12.41 -11.62
C LEU A 84 0.76 13.88 -11.73
N SER A 85 -0.06 14.23 -12.73
CA SER A 85 -0.65 15.57 -12.89
C SER A 85 -1.39 16.02 -11.62
N MET A 86 -2.27 15.17 -11.09
CA MET A 86 -3.05 15.44 -9.87
C MET A 86 -2.17 15.53 -8.63
N ALA A 87 -1.16 14.66 -8.52
CA ALA A 87 -0.21 14.70 -7.41
C ALA A 87 0.58 16.02 -7.38
N ASN A 88 0.93 16.56 -8.54
CA ASN A 88 1.64 17.84 -8.65
C ASN A 88 0.74 19.04 -8.31
N LEU A 89 -0.55 19.00 -8.65
CA LEU A 89 -1.49 20.05 -8.23
C LEU A 89 -1.73 20.03 -6.72
N ALA A 90 -1.79 18.83 -6.13
CA ALA A 90 -2.03 18.67 -4.70
C ALA A 90 -0.91 19.25 -3.81
N THR A 91 0.28 19.54 -4.34
CA THR A 91 1.34 20.21 -3.57
C THR A 91 0.98 21.65 -3.21
N SER A 92 0.00 22.25 -3.88
CA SER A 92 -0.49 23.61 -3.60
C SER A 92 -1.42 23.69 -2.38
N ILE A 93 -1.93 22.54 -1.90
CA ILE A 93 -2.87 22.47 -0.77
C ILE A 93 -2.09 22.15 0.51
N SER A 94 -2.41 22.85 1.61
CA SER A 94 -1.80 22.60 2.91
C SER A 94 -2.18 21.22 3.46
N ARG A 95 -1.29 20.64 4.27
CA ARG A 95 -1.46 19.28 4.83
C ARG A 95 -2.74 19.11 5.63
N ASP A 96 -3.11 20.13 6.39
CA ASP A 96 -4.28 20.08 7.28
C ASP A 96 -5.60 20.16 6.48
N ASN A 97 -5.55 20.71 5.28
CA ASN A 97 -6.72 20.83 4.39
C ASN A 97 -6.82 19.67 3.38
N LEU A 98 -5.76 18.88 3.20
CA LEU A 98 -5.72 17.78 2.23
C LEU A 98 -6.10 16.45 2.90
N LEU A 99 -7.38 16.07 2.79
CA LEU A 99 -7.93 14.85 3.38
C LEU A 99 -7.52 13.58 2.60
N SER A 100 -7.84 13.53 1.30
CA SER A 100 -7.54 12.40 0.43
C SER A 100 -7.35 12.85 -1.01
N LEU A 101 -6.66 12.03 -1.82
CA LEU A 101 -6.47 12.28 -3.24
C LEU A 101 -6.41 10.95 -3.98
N GLY A 102 -7.26 10.78 -5.00
CA GLY A 102 -7.35 9.54 -5.77
C GLY A 102 -7.81 8.34 -4.93
N THR A 103 -7.28 7.16 -5.25
CA THR A 103 -7.73 5.92 -4.63
C THR A 103 -6.81 5.51 -3.49
N CYS A 104 -7.35 5.42 -2.28
CA CYS A 104 -6.62 4.86 -1.14
C CYS A 104 -6.43 3.35 -1.34
N LEU A 105 -5.19 2.87 -1.32
CA LEU A 105 -4.90 1.44 -1.44
C LEU A 105 -4.86 0.75 -0.07
N GLY A 106 -4.48 1.48 0.96
CA GLY A 106 -4.17 0.90 2.25
C GLY A 106 -3.48 1.88 3.18
N LYS A 107 -3.15 1.39 4.37
CA LYS A 107 -2.40 2.15 5.37
C LYS A 107 -1.29 1.33 6.00
N PHE A 108 -0.25 2.01 6.45
CA PHE A 108 0.77 1.42 7.30
C PHE A 108 0.26 1.31 8.74
N THR A 109 0.44 0.13 9.34
CA THR A 109 0.23 -0.07 10.77
C THR A 109 1.37 0.55 11.57
N LYS A 110 1.17 0.75 12.87
CA LYS A 110 2.26 1.18 13.78
C LYS A 110 3.47 0.23 13.77
N SER A 111 3.24 -1.04 13.43
CA SER A 111 4.28 -2.05 13.25
C SER A 111 4.97 -2.04 11.88
N GLY A 112 4.67 -1.07 11.01
CA GLY A 112 5.27 -0.91 9.70
C GLY A 112 4.74 -1.87 8.63
N LYS A 113 3.69 -2.66 8.91
CA LYS A 113 3.07 -3.55 7.92
C LYS A 113 2.04 -2.79 7.10
N PHE A 114 2.00 -3.04 5.80
CA PHE A 114 0.99 -2.47 4.92
C PHE A 114 -0.30 -3.31 4.97
N ARG A 115 -1.42 -2.67 5.32
CA ARG A 115 -2.76 -3.27 5.31
C ARG A 115 -3.56 -2.67 4.16
N ILE A 116 -4.04 -3.53 3.26
CA ILE A 116 -4.90 -3.12 2.13
C ILE A 116 -6.28 -2.75 2.66
N HIS A 117 -6.87 -1.71 2.06
CA HIS A 117 -8.25 -1.28 2.28
C HIS A 117 -9.16 -1.75 1.15
N ILE A 118 -10.46 -1.88 1.45
CA ILE A 118 -11.47 -2.27 0.46
C ILE A 118 -11.54 -1.29 -0.73
N THR A 119 -11.16 -0.03 -0.53
CA THR A 119 -11.08 0.99 -1.58
C THR A 119 -10.13 0.64 -2.73
N ALA A 120 -9.19 -0.29 -2.52
CA ALA A 120 -8.31 -0.81 -3.56
C ALA A 120 -8.99 -1.81 -4.49
N LEU A 121 -10.18 -2.32 -4.14
CA LEU A 121 -10.84 -3.42 -4.82
C LEU A 121 -11.04 -3.20 -6.33
N PRO A 122 -11.54 -2.04 -6.81
CA PRO A 122 -11.76 -1.85 -8.25
C PRO A 122 -10.48 -2.01 -9.08
N ILE A 123 -9.34 -1.61 -8.51
CA ILE A 123 -8.04 -1.62 -9.21
C ILE A 123 -7.41 -3.02 -9.15
N LEU A 124 -7.50 -3.68 -7.99
CA LEU A 124 -6.88 -5.00 -7.81
C LEU A 124 -7.74 -6.15 -8.35
N ALA A 125 -9.06 -6.00 -8.41
CA ALA A 125 -9.97 -7.02 -8.90
C ALA A 125 -9.68 -7.39 -10.37
N GLU A 126 -9.46 -6.37 -11.22
CA GLU A 126 -9.17 -6.55 -12.65
C GLU A 126 -7.92 -7.40 -12.90
N HIS A 127 -6.92 -7.27 -12.03
CA HIS A 127 -5.63 -7.93 -12.15
C HIS A 127 -5.43 -9.09 -11.17
N ALA A 128 -6.49 -9.54 -10.49
CA ALA A 128 -6.40 -10.58 -9.47
C ALA A 128 -6.01 -11.94 -10.09
N ARG A 129 -4.95 -12.55 -9.56
CA ARG A 129 -4.45 -13.86 -10.00
C ARG A 129 -5.40 -14.99 -9.58
N HIS A 130 -5.82 -14.96 -8.32
CA HIS A 130 -6.72 -15.97 -7.74
C HIS A 130 -8.04 -15.32 -7.35
N LYS A 131 -9.13 -16.00 -7.69
CA LYS A 131 -10.50 -15.54 -7.51
C LYS A 131 -11.33 -16.64 -6.86
N LEU A 132 -12.25 -16.23 -6.00
CA LEU A 132 -13.19 -17.12 -5.30
C LEU A 132 -14.60 -16.58 -5.50
N TRP A 133 -15.47 -17.34 -6.17
CA TRP A 133 -16.87 -16.99 -6.35
C TRP A 133 -17.71 -17.64 -5.27
N ILE A 134 -18.49 -16.83 -4.57
CA ILE A 134 -19.39 -17.29 -3.52
C ILE A 134 -20.84 -17.33 -4.02
N ARG A 135 -21.56 -18.35 -3.58
CA ARG A 135 -22.99 -18.54 -3.81
C ARG A 135 -23.79 -17.45 -3.08
N PRO A 136 -25.03 -17.16 -3.51
CA PRO A 136 -25.86 -16.12 -2.89
C PRO A 136 -26.05 -16.27 -1.36
N ASN A 137 -26.16 -17.50 -0.86
CA ASN A 137 -26.27 -17.78 0.58
C ASN A 137 -25.03 -17.34 1.38
N GLY A 138 -23.86 -17.26 0.75
CA GLY A 138 -22.61 -16.85 1.38
C GLY A 138 -22.31 -15.35 1.29
N VAL A 139 -23.05 -14.59 0.46
CA VAL A 139 -22.78 -13.16 0.22
C VAL A 139 -22.99 -12.33 1.47
N MET A 140 -24.17 -12.44 2.10
CA MET A 140 -24.47 -11.69 3.32
C MET A 140 -23.52 -12.06 4.47
N PRO A 141 -23.27 -13.34 4.79
CA PRO A 141 -22.27 -13.70 5.80
C PRO A 141 -20.89 -13.08 5.54
N PHE A 142 -20.43 -13.04 4.29
CA PHE A 142 -19.15 -12.44 3.94
C PHE A 142 -19.15 -10.92 4.14
N LEU A 143 -20.17 -10.21 3.65
CA LEU A 143 -20.31 -8.75 3.80
C LEU A 143 -20.53 -8.30 5.25
N TYR A 144 -21.04 -9.18 6.11
CA TYR A 144 -21.08 -8.97 7.55
C TYR A 144 -19.80 -9.40 8.27
N GLY A 145 -18.75 -9.71 7.53
CA GLY A 145 -17.43 -9.95 8.06
C GLY A 145 -17.11 -11.38 8.46
N GLY A 146 -17.95 -12.33 8.10
CA GLY A 146 -17.69 -13.75 8.24
C GLY A 146 -16.63 -14.25 7.26
N ASN A 147 -15.98 -15.35 7.63
CA ASN A 147 -15.13 -16.11 6.72
C ASN A 147 -15.96 -16.89 5.70
N VAL A 148 -15.36 -17.24 4.56
CA VAL A 148 -16.03 -18.07 3.56
C VAL A 148 -15.82 -19.54 3.92
N VAL A 149 -16.92 -20.24 4.19
CA VAL A 149 -16.94 -21.69 4.39
C VAL A 149 -17.21 -22.43 3.09
N LYS A 150 -16.89 -23.72 3.04
CA LYS A 150 -17.05 -24.56 1.85
C LYS A 150 -18.47 -24.54 1.29
N ALA A 151 -19.50 -24.54 2.14
CA ALA A 151 -20.90 -24.48 1.71
C ALA A 151 -21.23 -23.23 0.88
N HIS A 152 -20.47 -22.15 1.04
CA HIS A 152 -20.66 -20.89 0.32
C HIS A 152 -19.89 -20.87 -1.01
N VAL A 153 -18.96 -21.79 -1.26
CA VAL A 153 -18.11 -21.75 -2.45
C VAL A 153 -18.91 -22.21 -3.68
N GLY A 154 -18.95 -21.35 -4.69
CA GLY A 154 -19.49 -21.65 -6.02
C GLY A 154 -18.41 -22.11 -6.98
N ARG A 155 -17.45 -21.21 -7.27
CA ARG A 155 -16.29 -21.47 -8.14
C ARG A 155 -15.02 -21.03 -7.41
N TYR A 156 -13.92 -21.71 -7.66
CA TYR A 156 -12.61 -21.37 -7.11
C TYR A 156 -11.56 -21.52 -8.20
N SER A 157 -10.69 -20.52 -8.37
CA SER A 157 -9.54 -20.61 -9.26
C SER A 157 -8.76 -21.90 -9.07
N GLU A 158 -8.32 -22.46 -10.19
CA GLU A 158 -7.43 -23.62 -10.20
C GLU A 158 -6.07 -23.24 -9.61
N ASP A 159 -5.38 -24.24 -9.04
CA ASP A 159 -4.03 -24.14 -8.51
C ASP A 159 -3.80 -22.97 -7.52
N CYS A 160 -4.80 -22.62 -6.72
CA CYS A 160 -4.61 -21.68 -5.61
C CYS A 160 -3.91 -22.42 -4.46
N PRO A 161 -2.69 -22.01 -4.04
CA PRO A 161 -2.04 -22.55 -2.86
C PRO A 161 -2.76 -22.14 -1.58
N GLU A 162 -2.38 -22.74 -0.45
CA GLU A 162 -2.78 -22.25 0.86
C GLU A 162 -2.05 -20.94 1.22
N HIS A 163 -2.70 -20.07 1.99
CA HIS A 163 -2.19 -18.77 2.43
C HIS A 163 -1.85 -17.78 1.32
N GLN A 164 -2.57 -17.86 0.20
CA GLN A 164 -2.43 -16.96 -0.93
C GLN A 164 -3.53 -15.89 -0.92
N GLY A 165 -3.17 -14.65 -1.27
CA GLY A 165 -4.12 -13.57 -1.49
C GLY A 165 -5.05 -13.85 -2.67
N LEU A 166 -6.34 -13.65 -2.47
CA LEU A 166 -7.37 -13.82 -3.50
C LEU A 166 -8.45 -12.74 -3.40
N VAL A 167 -9.19 -12.55 -4.48
CA VAL A 167 -10.36 -11.65 -4.51
C VAL A 167 -11.64 -12.47 -4.52
N VAL A 168 -12.58 -12.08 -3.67
CA VAL A 168 -13.88 -12.74 -3.53
C VAL A 168 -14.89 -12.05 -4.45
N TYR A 169 -15.68 -12.84 -5.18
CA TYR A 169 -16.67 -12.40 -6.15
C TYR A 169 -18.04 -13.02 -5.87
N THR A 170 -19.11 -12.35 -6.30
CA THR A 170 -20.43 -13.00 -6.46
C THR A 170 -20.41 -13.94 -7.66
N MET A 171 -21.43 -14.78 -7.81
CA MET A 171 -21.59 -15.62 -9.02
C MET A 171 -21.77 -14.81 -10.32
N ASP A 172 -22.10 -13.52 -10.23
CA ASP A 172 -22.31 -12.61 -11.35
C ASP A 172 -21.06 -11.77 -11.67
N ASP A 173 -19.88 -12.25 -11.28
CA ASP A 173 -18.58 -11.59 -11.50
C ASP A 173 -18.44 -10.20 -10.86
N VAL A 174 -19.20 -9.91 -9.80
CA VAL A 174 -19.07 -8.66 -9.03
C VAL A 174 -18.07 -8.84 -7.89
N PRO A 175 -16.99 -8.05 -7.80
CA PRO A 175 -16.02 -8.16 -6.72
C PRO A 175 -16.62 -7.68 -5.38
N LEU A 176 -16.44 -8.48 -4.33
CA LEU A 176 -16.97 -8.22 -2.99
C LEU A 176 -15.92 -7.86 -1.95
N GLY A 177 -14.67 -8.28 -2.16
CA GLY A 177 -13.61 -8.02 -1.19
C GLY A 177 -12.35 -8.85 -1.36
N PHE A 178 -11.47 -8.74 -0.38
CA PHE A 178 -10.19 -9.42 -0.31
C PHE A 178 -10.22 -10.56 0.69
N GLY A 179 -9.54 -11.64 0.36
CA GLY A 179 -9.40 -12.81 1.20
C GLY A 179 -8.01 -13.45 1.09
N VAL A 180 -7.72 -14.35 2.02
CA VAL A 180 -6.55 -15.22 1.98
C VAL A 180 -7.04 -16.65 2.02
N SER A 181 -6.55 -17.50 1.11
CA SER A 181 -6.90 -18.91 1.08
C SER A 181 -6.53 -19.58 2.40
N ALA A 182 -7.52 -20.24 3.02
CA ALA A 182 -7.31 -21.06 4.19
C ALA A 182 -6.89 -22.49 3.82
N ARG A 183 -7.22 -22.93 2.60
CA ARG A 183 -6.86 -24.23 2.04
C ARG A 183 -6.58 -24.09 0.55
N SER A 184 -5.75 -24.99 0.01
CA SER A 184 -5.51 -25.07 -1.43
C SER A 184 -6.79 -25.44 -2.20
N THR A 185 -6.82 -25.19 -3.51
CA THR A 185 -7.97 -25.55 -4.35
C THR A 185 -8.29 -27.04 -4.25
N ALA A 186 -7.27 -27.92 -4.26
CA ALA A 186 -7.45 -29.37 -4.17
C ALA A 186 -8.05 -29.79 -2.82
N GLU A 187 -7.52 -29.26 -1.71
CA GLU A 187 -7.98 -29.61 -0.37
C GLU A 187 -9.37 -29.04 -0.08
N SER A 188 -9.67 -27.84 -0.60
CA SER A 188 -11.00 -27.23 -0.46
C SER A 188 -12.12 -28.06 -1.09
N ARG A 189 -11.83 -28.99 -2.01
CA ARG A 189 -12.83 -29.89 -2.61
C ARG A 189 -13.24 -31.02 -1.68
N ARG A 190 -12.36 -31.41 -0.75
CA ARG A 190 -12.56 -32.52 0.19
C ARG A 190 -13.03 -32.07 1.58
N LEU A 191 -13.08 -30.76 1.79
CA LEU A 191 -13.43 -30.15 3.07
C LEU A 191 -14.92 -30.37 3.41
N ASP A 192 -15.20 -30.49 4.70
CA ASP A 192 -16.57 -30.45 5.22
C ASP A 192 -17.26 -29.12 4.84
N PRO A 193 -18.59 -29.08 4.61
CA PRO A 193 -19.33 -27.86 4.27
C PRO A 193 -19.11 -26.68 5.24
N THR A 194 -18.84 -26.95 6.52
CA THR A 194 -18.57 -25.93 7.55
C THR A 194 -17.11 -25.48 7.59
N GLY A 195 -16.21 -26.20 6.92
CA GLY A 195 -14.80 -25.89 6.90
C GLY A 195 -14.52 -24.56 6.21
N VAL A 196 -13.62 -23.76 6.80
CA VAL A 196 -13.21 -22.47 6.26
C VAL A 196 -12.31 -22.67 5.04
N VAL A 197 -12.68 -22.06 3.92
CA VAL A 197 -11.92 -22.09 2.66
C VAL A 197 -11.15 -20.80 2.43
N CYS A 198 -11.67 -19.67 2.90
CA CYS A 198 -11.02 -18.37 2.78
C CYS A 198 -11.23 -17.51 4.03
N PHE A 199 -10.12 -16.99 4.55
CA PHE A 199 -10.12 -15.99 5.62
C PHE A 199 -10.41 -14.62 5.03
N ARG A 200 -11.42 -13.94 5.55
CA ARG A 200 -11.74 -12.58 5.13
C ARG A 200 -10.61 -11.63 5.52
N GLN A 201 -10.21 -10.73 4.61
CA GLN A 201 -9.29 -9.63 4.91
C GLN A 201 -10.01 -8.28 4.89
N ALA A 202 -10.81 -8.03 3.85
CA ALA A 202 -11.64 -6.83 3.73
C ALA A 202 -12.87 -7.10 2.86
N ASP A 203 -13.98 -6.40 3.11
CA ASP A 203 -15.22 -6.57 2.33
C ASP A 203 -15.95 -5.23 2.10
N CYS A 204 -16.79 -5.17 1.07
CA CYS A 204 -17.57 -3.97 0.73
C CYS A 204 -18.57 -3.54 1.81
N GLY A 205 -18.95 -4.42 2.73
CA GLY A 205 -19.75 -4.06 3.90
C GLY A 205 -18.99 -3.15 4.87
N GLU A 206 -17.66 -3.02 4.78
CA GLU A 206 -16.90 -2.00 5.52
C GLU A 206 -17.34 -0.58 5.18
N TYR A 207 -17.83 -0.32 3.96
CA TYR A 207 -18.30 1.01 3.60
C TYR A 207 -19.47 1.50 4.45
N LEU A 208 -20.25 0.58 5.04
CA LEU A 208 -21.38 0.90 5.91
C LEU A 208 -21.03 0.77 7.41
N ARG A 209 -19.93 0.10 7.75
CA ARG A 209 -19.59 -0.27 9.14
C ARG A 209 -18.40 0.50 9.69
N ASP A 210 -17.42 0.80 8.84
CA ASP A 210 -16.11 1.32 9.22
C ASP A 210 -15.81 2.65 8.52
N GLU A 211 -16.82 3.51 8.34
CA GLU A 211 -16.69 4.83 7.69
C GLU A 211 -15.57 5.67 8.31
N ASP A 212 -15.50 5.70 9.64
CA ASP A 212 -14.46 6.42 10.39
C ASP A 212 -13.06 5.88 10.08
N THR A 213 -12.89 4.56 9.99
CA THR A 213 -11.57 3.98 9.70
C THR A 213 -11.15 4.20 8.25
N LEU A 214 -12.11 4.26 7.31
CA LEU A 214 -11.84 4.44 5.89
C LEU A 214 -11.53 5.89 5.54
N PHE A 215 -12.26 6.86 6.11
CA PHE A 215 -12.23 8.25 5.65
C PHE A 215 -11.68 9.26 6.68
N GLN A 216 -11.55 8.90 7.95
CA GLN A 216 -11.14 9.87 8.96
C GLN A 216 -9.61 10.07 8.92
N SER A 217 -9.24 11.34 8.79
CA SER A 217 -7.90 11.90 8.96
C SER A 217 -7.71 12.19 10.44
N GLY A 218 -7.09 11.27 11.18
CA GLY A 218 -6.71 11.50 12.58
C GLY A 218 -5.56 12.48 12.72
#